data_AF-A0A4Q0AGY5-F1
#
_entry.id   AF-A0A4Q0AGY5-F1
#
_cell.length_a   1.000
_cell.length_b   1.000
_cell.length_c   1.000
_cell.angle_alpha   90.00
_cell.angle_beta   90.00
_cell.angle_gamma   90.00
#
_symmetry.space_group_name_H-M   'P 1'
#
loop_
_entity.id
_entity.type
_entity.pdbx_description
1 polymer ?
#
loop_
_entity_poly.entity_id
_entity_poly.type
_entity_poly.pdbx_seq_one_letter_code
_entity_poly.pdbx_strand_id
1 'polypeptide(L)'
;MYPHQPPQQAPPQPPMDVSPQTPAPTPTPLPVEGYAPVDYLNQIAPQETKRPPFTFGIKHLLVIGGGLIVFVIILAIIVNSLAGGNKTSLERLSARLIATQTVVSAAQPNLKSSELRSLNSNLNLYLTNTNRDITAPLTSAGINVTKLSKSIVTSESTSALSARLEDARLNAVFDRTYAREMTYQLGNIMTLMNQIYKSTNNVQLKTFLESAYNNLKPTQASFANFTPSD
;
A
#
# COMPACT_ATOMS: atom_id res chain seq x y z
N MET A 1 -27.32 -54.53 -35.33
CA MET A 1 -28.74 -54.93 -35.45
C MET A 1 -28.94 -56.23 -34.71
N TYR A 2 -29.69 -56.20 -33.60
CA TYR A 2 -30.43 -57.25 -32.88
C TYR A 2 -31.09 -56.55 -31.66
N PRO A 3 -32.21 -57.04 -31.10
CA PRO A 3 -33.54 -56.46 -31.36
C PRO A 3 -34.18 -55.73 -30.17
N HIS A 4 -35.21 -54.93 -30.48
CA HIS A 4 -36.11 -54.24 -29.55
C HIS A 4 -36.99 -55.21 -28.74
N GLN A 5 -37.31 -54.85 -27.49
CA GLN A 5 -38.28 -55.54 -26.62
C GLN A 5 -39.41 -54.57 -26.19
N PRO A 6 -40.71 -54.98 -26.23
CA PRO A 6 -41.87 -54.12 -25.95
C PRO A 6 -42.22 -53.97 -24.45
N PRO A 7 -43.10 -53.01 -24.06
CA PRO A 7 -43.23 -52.48 -22.70
C PRO A 7 -44.20 -53.27 -21.80
N GLN A 8 -44.01 -53.18 -20.48
CA GLN A 8 -44.88 -53.81 -19.47
C GLN A 8 -45.50 -52.75 -18.52
N GLN A 9 -46.82 -52.89 -18.30
CA GLN A 9 -47.74 -51.95 -17.64
C GLN A 9 -47.69 -52.01 -16.10
N ALA A 10 -48.09 -50.91 -15.45
CA ALA A 10 -48.26 -50.78 -13.99
C ALA A 10 -49.73 -50.88 -13.54
N PRO A 11 -50.02 -51.43 -12.34
CA PRO A 11 -51.27 -51.14 -11.62
C PRO A 11 -51.06 -50.96 -10.09
N PRO A 12 -52.09 -50.70 -9.24
CA PRO A 12 -52.66 -49.39 -8.87
C PRO A 12 -52.54 -49.04 -7.35
N GLN A 13 -52.74 -47.77 -6.96
CA GLN A 13 -53.01 -47.30 -5.57
C GLN A 13 -54.52 -47.03 -5.39
N PRO A 14 -55.19 -47.17 -4.20
CA PRO A 14 -55.16 -46.22 -3.04
C PRO A 14 -55.57 -46.91 -1.67
N PRO A 15 -56.04 -46.29 -0.54
CA PRO A 15 -56.33 -44.87 -0.20
C PRO A 15 -55.80 -44.33 1.16
N MET A 16 -55.98 -43.01 1.39
CA MET A 16 -55.67 -42.24 2.62
C MET A 16 -56.91 -42.01 3.51
N ASP A 17 -56.71 -41.93 4.83
CA ASP A 17 -57.31 -40.97 5.82
C ASP A 17 -56.83 -41.38 7.24
N VAL A 18 -56.66 -40.59 8.31
CA VAL A 18 -57.17 -39.29 8.80
C VAL A 18 -56.24 -38.77 9.95
N SER A 19 -56.19 -37.46 10.19
CA SER A 19 -55.57 -36.81 11.39
C SER A 19 -56.48 -36.89 12.64
N PRO A 20 -55.99 -36.65 13.90
CA PRO A 20 -56.02 -35.28 14.48
C PRO A 20 -54.90 -34.92 15.49
N GLN A 21 -54.71 -33.60 15.68
CA GLN A 21 -53.82 -32.87 16.62
C GLN A 21 -54.20 -33.01 18.10
N THR A 22 -53.26 -32.74 19.03
CA THR A 22 -53.37 -31.87 20.25
C THR A 22 -52.15 -32.07 21.21
N PRO A 23 -51.90 -31.25 22.26
CA PRO A 23 -50.95 -30.13 22.25
C PRO A 23 -49.78 -30.32 23.24
N ALA A 24 -48.75 -29.45 23.14
CA ALA A 24 -47.63 -29.40 24.08
C ALA A 24 -48.02 -28.85 25.46
N PRO A 25 -47.32 -29.30 26.53
CA PRO A 25 -47.05 -28.44 27.68
C PRO A 25 -45.55 -28.43 28.05
N THR A 26 -45.00 -27.23 28.25
CA THR A 26 -43.72 -27.00 28.95
C THR A 26 -44.02 -26.83 30.44
N PRO A 27 -43.22 -27.41 31.37
CA PRO A 27 -42.32 -26.55 32.15
C PRO A 27 -40.97 -27.21 32.56
N THR A 28 -39.96 -26.35 32.67
CA THR A 28 -38.55 -26.52 33.10
C THR A 28 -38.39 -26.75 34.63
N PRO A 29 -37.17 -26.88 35.20
CA PRO A 29 -36.13 -27.94 35.16
C PRO A 29 -35.87 -28.54 36.58
N LEU A 30 -34.99 -29.54 36.76
CA LEU A 30 -34.01 -29.65 37.87
C LEU A 30 -33.05 -30.86 37.65
N PRO A 31 -31.81 -30.83 38.21
CA PRO A 31 -30.63 -31.60 37.79
C PRO A 31 -30.39 -32.89 38.61
N VAL A 32 -29.51 -33.79 38.17
CA VAL A 32 -28.50 -34.54 38.98
C VAL A 32 -27.61 -35.43 38.07
N GLU A 33 -26.33 -35.43 38.42
CA GLU A 33 -25.13 -36.05 37.81
C GLU A 33 -25.15 -37.57 37.58
N GLY A 34 -24.30 -38.05 36.67
CA GLY A 34 -23.87 -39.46 36.65
C GLY A 34 -23.15 -39.96 35.40
N TYR A 35 -21.86 -39.62 35.25
CA TYR A 35 -20.74 -40.34 34.58
C TYR A 35 -20.88 -41.04 33.20
N ALA A 36 -19.96 -40.65 32.31
CA ALA A 36 -19.68 -41.09 30.93
C ALA A 36 -18.92 -42.45 30.83
N PRO A 37 -18.76 -43.08 29.65
CA PRO A 37 -17.65 -42.69 28.75
C PRO A 37 -17.87 -42.97 27.23
N VAL A 38 -17.73 -41.95 26.38
CA VAL A 38 -17.55 -42.14 24.91
C VAL A 38 -16.20 -41.61 24.41
N ASP A 39 -15.27 -41.32 25.31
CA ASP A 39 -14.02 -40.63 25.00
C ASP A 39 -12.82 -41.56 24.77
N TYR A 40 -13.07 -42.85 24.55
CA TYR A 40 -12.02 -43.81 24.19
C TYR A 40 -11.78 -43.88 22.67
N LEU A 41 -12.71 -43.39 21.85
CA LEU A 41 -12.62 -43.48 20.40
C LEU A 41 -11.80 -42.35 19.75
N ASN A 42 -11.51 -41.29 20.50
CA ASN A 42 -10.67 -40.17 20.03
C ASN A 42 -9.19 -40.31 20.37
N GLN A 43 -8.77 -41.36 21.07
CA GLN A 43 -7.42 -41.44 21.66
C GLN A 43 -6.42 -42.37 20.92
N ILE A 44 -6.75 -42.83 19.71
CA ILE A 44 -5.88 -43.75 18.95
C ILE A 44 -5.44 -43.22 17.57
N ALA A 45 -5.71 -41.96 17.25
CA ALA A 45 -5.08 -41.32 16.11
C ALA A 45 -3.72 -40.75 16.54
N PRO A 46 -2.61 -41.08 15.86
CA PRO A 46 -1.35 -40.36 16.03
C PRO A 46 -1.61 -38.87 15.80
N GLN A 47 -1.50 -38.04 16.84
CA GLN A 47 -1.57 -36.60 16.64
C GLN A 47 -0.34 -36.20 15.84
N GLU A 48 -0.59 -35.72 14.62
CA GLU A 48 0.43 -35.16 13.76
C GLU A 48 1.22 -34.12 14.54
N THR A 49 2.50 -34.41 14.75
CA THR A 49 3.45 -33.44 15.30
C THR A 49 3.40 -32.23 14.38
N LYS A 50 2.74 -31.16 14.83
CA LYS A 50 2.79 -29.86 14.16
C LYS A 50 4.25 -29.43 14.17
N ARG A 51 4.94 -29.70 13.06
CA ARG A 51 6.24 -29.13 12.76
C ARG A 51 6.10 -27.62 12.88
N PRO A 52 6.95 -26.92 13.64
CA PRO A 52 6.89 -25.46 13.68
C PRO A 52 7.05 -24.95 12.24
N PRO A 53 6.14 -24.09 11.74
CA PRO A 53 6.35 -23.49 10.43
C PRO A 53 7.51 -22.50 10.59
N PHE A 54 8.56 -22.72 9.79
CA PHE A 54 9.63 -21.76 9.52
C PHE A 54 10.52 -21.35 10.70
N THR A 55 11.65 -22.05 10.86
CA THR A 55 12.88 -21.41 11.31
C THR A 55 13.36 -20.47 10.19
N PHE A 56 12.91 -19.22 10.22
CA PHE A 56 13.40 -18.17 9.33
C PHE A 56 14.86 -17.87 9.68
N GLY A 57 15.78 -18.46 8.93
CA GLY A 57 17.18 -18.06 8.96
C GLY A 57 17.29 -16.57 8.59
N ILE A 58 17.93 -15.79 9.45
CA ILE A 58 18.15 -14.33 9.34
C ILE A 58 18.73 -13.92 7.96
N LYS A 59 19.34 -14.88 7.25
CA LYS A 59 19.94 -14.69 5.93
C LYS A 59 18.93 -14.62 4.77
N HIS A 60 17.67 -15.03 4.95
CA HIS A 60 16.60 -14.87 3.93
C HIS A 60 15.67 -13.66 4.17
N LEU A 61 15.81 -12.95 5.30
CA LEU A 61 15.06 -11.71 5.58
C LEU A 61 15.53 -10.54 4.70
N LEU A 62 16.78 -10.56 4.23
CA LEU A 62 17.38 -9.46 3.48
C LEU A 62 16.90 -9.35 2.03
N VAL A 63 16.39 -10.42 1.42
CA VAL A 63 15.95 -10.42 0.01
C VAL A 63 14.42 -10.31 -0.13
N ILE A 64 13.66 -10.57 0.94
CA ILE A 64 12.19 -10.46 0.98
C ILE A 64 11.73 -9.17 1.71
N GLY A 65 12.62 -8.47 2.42
CA GLY A 65 12.30 -7.26 3.17
C GLY A 65 11.96 -6.02 2.32
N GLY A 66 12.39 -5.96 1.06
CA GLY A 66 12.18 -4.78 0.21
C GLY A 66 10.73 -4.58 -0.24
N GLY A 67 10.01 -5.67 -0.57
CA GLY A 67 8.63 -5.59 -1.07
C GLY A 67 7.58 -5.44 0.02
N LEU A 68 7.76 -6.12 1.16
CA LEU A 68 6.78 -6.17 2.25
C LEU A 68 6.74 -4.85 3.04
N ILE A 69 7.90 -4.20 3.24
CA ILE A 69 7.97 -2.88 3.89
C ILE A 69 7.32 -1.79 3.01
N VAL A 70 7.56 -1.83 1.69
CA VAL A 70 6.90 -0.90 0.75
C VAL A 70 5.39 -1.09 0.73
N PHE A 71 4.92 -2.34 0.76
CA PHE A 71 3.49 -2.66 0.82
C PHE A 71 2.83 -2.17 2.13
N VAL A 72 3.49 -2.33 3.29
CA VAL A 72 2.99 -1.84 4.58
C VAL A 72 2.97 -0.30 4.64
N ILE A 73 3.96 0.38 4.05
CA ILE A 73 3.96 1.85 3.94
C ILE A 73 2.82 2.34 3.04
N ILE A 74 2.58 1.69 1.90
CA ILE A 74 1.47 2.03 1.00
C ILE A 74 0.12 1.84 1.72
N LEU A 75 -0.06 0.74 2.47
CA LEU A 75 -1.27 0.52 3.26
C LEU A 75 -1.45 1.56 4.38
N ALA A 76 -0.37 1.94 5.08
CA ALA A 76 -0.43 2.97 6.12
C ALA A 76 -0.82 4.36 5.58
N ILE A 77 -0.42 4.69 4.34
CA ILE A 77 -0.82 5.93 3.65
C ILE A 77 -2.31 5.93 3.30
N ILE A 78 -2.86 4.78 2.91
CA ILE A 78 -4.29 4.64 2.54
C ILE A 78 -5.18 4.82 3.78
N VAL A 79 -4.84 4.19 4.92
CA VAL A 79 -5.66 4.25 6.14
C VAL A 79 -5.66 5.65 6.78
N ASN A 80 -4.55 6.40 6.67
CA ASN A 80 -4.46 7.76 7.21
C ASN A 80 -5.18 8.83 6.35
N SER A 81 -5.71 8.47 5.18
CA SER A 81 -6.41 9.40 4.28
C SER A 81 -7.90 9.57 4.59
N LEU A 82 -8.47 8.75 5.49
CA LEU A 82 -9.93 8.66 5.69
C LEU A 82 -10.52 9.60 6.77
N ALA A 83 -9.73 10.28 7.60
CA ALA A 83 -10.27 11.01 8.77
C ALA A 83 -9.98 12.53 8.86
N GLY A 84 -9.25 13.14 7.90
CA GLY A 84 -8.86 14.57 7.96
C GLY A 84 -8.47 15.21 6.61
N GLY A 85 -9.12 14.75 5.53
CA GLY A 85 -8.54 14.50 4.21
C GLY A 85 -7.81 15.61 3.43
N ASN A 86 -7.96 16.91 3.76
CA ASN A 86 -7.35 17.99 2.95
C ASN A 86 -6.12 18.62 3.61
N LYS A 87 -6.15 18.93 4.91
CA LYS A 87 -5.01 19.57 5.58
C LYS A 87 -3.80 18.64 5.70
N THR A 88 -4.05 17.39 6.09
CA THR A 88 -3.01 16.36 6.20
C THR A 88 -2.32 16.11 4.86
N SER A 89 -3.06 16.07 3.77
CA SER A 89 -2.53 15.85 2.42
C SER A 89 -1.66 17.01 1.95
N LEU A 90 -2.06 18.25 2.26
CA LEU A 90 -1.31 19.45 1.93
C LEU A 90 -0.01 19.56 2.74
N GLU A 91 -0.05 19.29 4.04
CA GLU A 91 1.17 19.21 4.87
C GLU A 91 2.10 18.11 4.37
N ARG A 92 1.55 16.96 3.99
CA ARG A 92 2.30 15.84 3.43
C ARG A 92 2.97 16.21 2.11
N LEU A 93 2.28 16.94 1.22
CA LEU A 93 2.87 17.38 -0.05
C LEU A 93 4.08 18.28 0.20
N SER A 94 3.94 19.26 1.10
CA SER A 94 5.04 20.15 1.48
C SER A 94 6.23 19.37 2.05
N ALA A 95 5.97 18.51 3.05
CA ALA A 95 7.00 17.69 3.68
C ALA A 95 7.72 16.78 2.66
N ARG A 96 6.98 16.15 1.75
CA ARG A 96 7.53 15.28 0.71
C ARG A 96 8.39 16.03 -0.29
N LEU A 97 7.98 17.21 -0.74
CA LEU A 97 8.77 18.04 -1.65
C LEU A 97 10.10 18.46 -1.01
N ILE A 98 10.07 18.89 0.25
CA ILE A 98 11.27 19.24 1.02
C ILE A 98 12.18 18.03 1.21
N ALA A 99 11.63 16.89 1.65
CA ALA A 99 12.40 15.68 1.88
C ALA A 99 13.04 15.14 0.58
N THR A 100 12.31 15.22 -0.55
CA THR A 100 12.83 14.85 -1.86
C THR A 100 13.95 15.79 -2.30
N GLN A 101 13.81 17.10 -2.11
CA GLN A 101 14.87 18.08 -2.42
C GLN A 101 16.16 17.79 -1.64
N THR A 102 16.04 17.39 -0.37
CA THR A 102 17.19 16.97 0.44
C THR A 102 17.94 15.80 -0.18
N VAL A 103 17.22 14.76 -0.63
CA VAL A 103 17.83 13.60 -1.30
C VAL A 103 18.47 13.98 -2.62
N VAL A 104 17.76 14.77 -3.43
CA VAL A 104 18.24 15.28 -4.72
C VAL A 104 19.55 16.06 -4.56
N SER A 105 19.62 16.94 -3.55
CA SER A 105 20.82 17.70 -3.24
C SER A 105 21.97 16.80 -2.77
N ALA A 106 21.69 15.84 -1.90
CA ALA A 106 22.70 14.92 -1.36
C ALA A 106 23.22 13.91 -2.39
N ALA A 107 22.41 13.55 -3.39
CA ALA A 107 22.79 12.61 -4.44
C ALA A 107 23.77 13.20 -5.45
N GLN A 108 23.72 14.51 -5.71
CA GLN A 108 24.49 15.20 -6.74
C GLN A 108 26.00 14.81 -6.81
N PRO A 109 26.78 14.80 -5.71
CA PRO A 109 28.21 14.46 -5.77
C PRO A 109 28.49 12.98 -6.09
N ASN A 110 27.50 12.09 -5.93
CA ASN A 110 27.65 10.66 -6.12
C ASN A 110 27.32 10.20 -7.55
N LEU A 111 26.59 11.02 -8.30
CA LEU A 111 26.19 10.71 -9.68
C LEU A 111 27.39 10.74 -10.63
N LYS A 112 27.53 9.70 -11.46
CA LYS A 112 28.65 9.58 -12.41
C LYS A 112 28.28 10.05 -13.81
N SER A 113 27.10 9.68 -14.29
CA SER A 113 26.54 10.12 -15.56
C SER A 113 26.40 11.65 -15.60
N SER A 114 26.94 12.26 -16.65
CA SER A 114 26.78 13.70 -16.92
C SER A 114 25.32 14.05 -17.19
N GLU A 115 24.60 13.20 -17.92
CA GLU A 115 23.16 13.34 -18.19
C GLU A 115 22.38 13.32 -16.88
N LEU A 116 22.61 12.31 -16.02
CA LEU A 116 21.89 12.19 -14.76
C LEU A 116 22.23 13.33 -13.79
N ARG A 117 23.48 13.81 -13.77
CA ARG A 117 23.87 15.02 -13.01
C ARG A 117 23.15 16.28 -13.50
N SER A 118 22.99 16.44 -14.81
CA SER A 118 22.27 17.58 -15.39
C SER A 118 20.78 17.50 -15.03
N LEU A 119 20.17 16.33 -15.25
CA LEU A 119 18.78 16.07 -14.89
C LEU A 119 18.53 16.31 -13.40
N ASN A 120 19.43 15.84 -12.54
CA ASN A 120 19.33 16.04 -11.09
C ASN A 120 19.45 17.51 -10.68
N SER A 121 20.35 18.27 -11.31
CA SER A 121 20.50 19.70 -11.06
C SER A 121 19.24 20.48 -11.44
N ASN A 122 18.66 20.15 -12.59
CA ASN A 122 17.40 20.72 -13.05
C ASN A 122 16.25 20.38 -12.11
N LEU A 123 16.16 19.13 -11.64
CA LEU A 123 15.18 18.72 -10.63
C LEU A 123 15.39 19.48 -9.32
N ASN A 124 16.63 19.68 -8.87
CA ASN A 124 16.90 20.41 -7.63
C ASN A 124 16.42 21.86 -7.72
N LEU A 125 16.70 22.53 -8.84
CA LEU A 125 16.24 23.89 -9.09
C LEU A 125 14.70 23.95 -9.16
N TYR A 126 14.07 22.99 -9.85
CA TYR A 126 12.63 22.87 -9.90
C TYR A 126 12.00 22.71 -8.51
N LEU A 127 12.53 21.80 -7.68
CA LEU A 127 12.04 21.57 -6.32
C LEU A 127 12.27 22.78 -5.41
N THR A 128 13.40 23.46 -5.55
CA THR A 128 13.69 24.71 -4.84
C THR A 128 12.62 25.77 -5.14
N ASN A 129 12.35 26.01 -6.41
CA ASN A 129 11.31 26.97 -6.84
C ASN A 129 9.93 26.52 -6.39
N THR A 130 9.59 25.23 -6.54
CA THR A 130 8.30 24.67 -6.12
C THR A 130 8.08 24.83 -4.61
N ASN A 131 9.09 24.53 -3.78
CA ASN A 131 9.02 24.69 -2.33
C ASN A 131 8.86 26.15 -1.89
N ARG A 132 9.43 27.08 -2.65
CA ARG A 132 9.17 28.51 -2.44
C ARG A 132 7.74 28.87 -2.83
N ASP A 133 7.34 28.52 -4.05
CA ASP A 133 6.11 29.00 -4.70
C ASP A 133 4.83 28.36 -4.12
N ILE A 134 4.95 27.15 -3.52
CA ILE A 134 3.82 26.47 -2.85
C ILE A 134 3.36 27.16 -1.56
N THR A 135 4.20 28.03 -0.97
CA THR A 135 3.94 28.68 0.32
C THR A 135 2.66 29.51 0.31
N ALA A 136 2.47 30.36 -0.71
CA ALA A 136 1.29 31.21 -0.81
C ALA A 136 -0.01 30.40 -1.05
N PRO A 137 -0.07 29.45 -2.01
CA PRO A 137 -1.20 28.54 -2.17
C PRO A 137 -1.54 27.76 -0.90
N LEU A 138 -0.55 27.25 -0.17
CA LEU A 138 -0.78 26.53 1.09
C LEU A 138 -1.32 27.42 2.19
N THR A 139 -0.78 28.64 2.32
CA THR A 139 -1.29 29.62 3.28
C THR A 139 -2.73 29.99 2.97
N SER A 140 -3.08 30.17 1.69
CA SER A 140 -4.47 30.42 1.26
C SER A 140 -5.41 29.24 1.55
N ALA A 141 -4.87 28.03 1.70
CA ALA A 141 -5.59 26.82 2.10
C ALA A 141 -5.55 26.57 3.64
N GLY A 142 -5.03 27.52 4.41
CA GLY A 142 -4.97 27.44 5.88
C GLY A 142 -3.85 26.54 6.42
N ILE A 143 -2.80 26.30 5.64
CA ILE A 143 -1.61 25.53 6.03
C ILE A 143 -0.42 26.47 6.25
N ASN A 144 0.25 26.33 7.40
CA ASN A 144 1.50 27.03 7.67
C ASN A 144 2.70 26.12 7.37
N VAL A 145 3.42 26.40 6.28
CA VAL A 145 4.59 25.63 5.85
C VAL A 145 5.76 25.65 6.84
N THR A 146 5.83 26.63 7.75
CA THR A 146 6.87 26.70 8.80
C THR A 146 6.52 25.89 10.05
N LYS A 147 5.28 25.38 10.13
CA LYS A 147 4.74 24.66 11.30
C LYS A 147 4.07 23.35 10.87
N LEU A 148 4.72 22.60 9.98
CA LEU A 148 4.24 21.27 9.59
C LEU A 148 4.18 20.33 10.81
N SER A 149 3.20 19.43 10.83
CA SER A 149 3.10 18.42 11.86
C SER A 149 4.36 17.55 11.93
N LYS A 150 4.93 17.38 13.14
CA LYS A 150 6.09 16.50 13.36
C LYS A 150 5.81 15.07 12.89
N SER A 151 4.62 14.54 13.11
CA SER A 151 4.28 13.18 12.68
C SER A 151 4.30 13.04 11.16
N ILE A 152 3.90 14.08 10.43
CA ILE A 152 3.95 14.12 8.97
C ILE A 152 5.40 14.20 8.50
N VAL A 153 6.20 15.10 9.06
CA VAL A 153 7.63 15.23 8.72
C VAL A 153 8.36 13.90 8.98
N THR A 154 8.11 13.24 10.10
CA THR A 154 8.69 11.92 10.40
C THR A 154 8.22 10.85 9.41
N SER A 155 6.94 10.86 9.02
CA SER A 155 6.40 9.88 8.05
C SER A 155 6.96 10.05 6.63
N GLU A 156 7.36 11.27 6.27
CA GLU A 156 7.99 11.60 4.98
C GLU A 156 9.53 11.54 5.05
N SER A 157 10.08 10.94 6.11
CA SER A 157 11.52 10.72 6.24
C SER A 157 12.07 9.93 5.05
N THR A 158 13.21 10.39 4.54
CA THR A 158 13.93 9.75 3.44
C THR A 158 15.07 8.84 3.93
N SER A 159 15.19 8.56 5.23
CA SER A 159 16.28 7.75 5.79
C SER A 159 16.43 6.38 5.10
N ALA A 160 15.32 5.69 4.86
CA ALA A 160 15.33 4.40 4.17
C ALA A 160 15.77 4.52 2.69
N LEU A 161 15.38 5.61 2.02
CA LEU A 161 15.85 5.89 0.66
C LEU A 161 17.35 6.19 0.66
N SER A 162 17.82 7.05 1.56
CA SER A 162 19.26 7.36 1.69
C SER A 162 20.09 6.12 1.97
N ALA A 163 19.61 5.20 2.81
CA ALA A 163 20.29 3.93 3.07
C ALA A 163 20.37 3.05 1.82
N ARG A 164 19.29 2.95 1.03
CA ARG A 164 19.31 2.22 -0.27
C ARG A 164 20.28 2.84 -1.26
N LEU A 165 20.34 4.18 -1.33
CA LEU A 165 21.27 4.88 -2.21
C LEU A 165 22.72 4.68 -1.77
N GLU A 166 22.99 4.67 -0.47
CA GLU A 166 24.33 4.39 0.05
C GLU A 166 24.76 2.95 -0.26
N ASP A 167 23.87 1.97 -0.07
CA ASP A 167 24.14 0.59 -0.48
C ASP A 167 24.43 0.49 -1.99
N ALA A 168 23.61 1.16 -2.82
CA ALA A 168 23.86 1.22 -4.26
C ALA A 168 25.20 1.87 -4.62
N ARG A 169 25.64 2.87 -3.83
CA ARG A 169 26.96 3.50 -3.96
C ARG A 169 28.08 2.52 -3.70
N LEU A 170 27.98 1.75 -2.61
CA LEU A 170 28.96 0.73 -2.24
C LEU A 170 29.03 -0.41 -3.26
N ASN A 171 27.93 -0.69 -3.94
CA ASN A 171 27.83 -1.74 -4.96
C ASN A 171 28.01 -1.23 -6.41
N ALA A 172 28.49 0.00 -6.61
CA ALA A 172 28.72 0.61 -7.93
C ALA A 172 27.49 0.66 -8.87
N VAL A 173 26.28 0.68 -8.31
CA VAL A 173 25.00 0.75 -9.06
C VAL A 173 24.19 2.01 -8.70
N PHE A 174 24.87 3.06 -8.23
CA PHE A 174 24.26 4.29 -7.72
C PHE A 174 23.33 4.95 -8.72
N ASP A 175 23.83 5.30 -9.91
CA ASP A 175 23.07 6.06 -10.93
C ASP A 175 21.78 5.34 -11.35
N ARG A 176 21.87 4.02 -11.60
CA ARG A 176 20.70 3.20 -11.94
C ARG A 176 19.67 3.18 -10.81
N THR A 177 20.13 2.97 -9.58
CA THR A 177 19.26 2.92 -8.40
C THR A 177 18.62 4.27 -8.13
N TYR A 178 19.41 5.34 -8.24
CA TYR A 178 18.98 6.70 -8.07
C TYR A 178 17.86 7.07 -9.05
N ALA A 179 18.07 6.82 -10.35
CA ALA A 179 17.06 7.14 -11.36
C ALA A 179 15.74 6.39 -11.13
N ARG A 180 15.81 5.12 -10.77
CA ARG A 180 14.64 4.31 -10.42
C ARG A 180 13.90 4.85 -9.19
N GLU A 181 14.62 5.17 -8.12
CA GLU A 181 14.03 5.70 -6.90
C GLU A 181 13.44 7.09 -7.12
N MET A 182 14.11 7.97 -7.87
CA MET A 182 13.56 9.28 -8.23
C MET A 182 12.30 9.17 -9.10
N THR A 183 12.28 8.26 -10.07
CA THR A 183 11.07 7.96 -10.85
C THR A 183 9.88 7.64 -9.94
N TYR A 184 10.09 6.83 -8.91
CA TYR A 184 9.07 6.46 -7.94
C TYR A 184 8.66 7.64 -7.04
N GLN A 185 9.62 8.39 -6.49
CA GLN A 185 9.33 9.53 -5.62
C GLN A 185 8.56 10.63 -6.35
N LEU A 186 8.96 10.95 -7.59
CA LEU A 186 8.26 11.93 -8.41
C LEU A 186 6.85 11.46 -8.78
N GLY A 187 6.66 10.18 -9.10
CA GLY A 187 5.33 9.60 -9.32
C GLY A 187 4.42 9.72 -8.10
N ASN A 188 4.97 9.53 -6.89
CA ASN A 188 4.22 9.70 -5.64
C ASN A 188 3.87 11.15 -5.35
N ILE A 189 4.75 12.10 -5.67
CA ILE A 189 4.46 13.54 -5.58
C ILE A 189 3.32 13.90 -6.55
N MET A 190 3.43 13.48 -7.81
CA MET A 190 2.42 13.73 -8.84
C MET A 190 1.06 13.13 -8.46
N THR A 191 1.05 11.94 -7.88
CA THR A 191 -0.18 11.29 -7.40
C THR A 191 -0.82 12.11 -6.27
N LEU A 192 -0.02 12.55 -5.30
CA LEU A 192 -0.50 13.37 -4.19
C LEU A 192 -1.02 14.73 -4.66
N MET A 193 -0.33 15.38 -5.61
CA MET A 193 -0.81 16.62 -6.23
C MET A 193 -2.19 16.42 -6.88
N ASN A 194 -2.37 15.35 -7.65
CA ASN A 194 -3.64 15.04 -8.30
C ASN A 194 -4.76 14.72 -7.29
N GLN A 195 -4.45 13.99 -6.21
CA GLN A 195 -5.41 13.72 -5.13
C GLN A 195 -5.91 15.02 -4.49
N ILE A 196 -4.99 15.93 -4.15
CA ILE A 196 -5.32 17.23 -3.56
C ILE A 196 -6.09 18.10 -4.56
N TYR A 197 -5.69 18.11 -5.83
CA TYR A 197 -6.37 18.86 -6.88
C TYR A 197 -7.84 18.46 -7.00
N LYS A 198 -8.12 17.15 -6.94
CA LYS A 198 -9.48 16.61 -7.01
C LYS A 198 -10.32 16.92 -5.77
N SER A 199 -9.71 17.07 -4.59
CA SER A 199 -10.42 17.25 -3.32
C SER A 199 -10.56 18.69 -2.85
N THR A 200 -9.76 19.62 -3.40
CA THR A 200 -9.78 21.03 -3.02
C THR A 200 -10.78 21.84 -3.85
N ASN A 201 -11.32 22.92 -3.26
CA ASN A 201 -12.10 23.93 -3.97
C ASN A 201 -11.35 25.27 -4.09
N ASN A 202 -10.13 25.37 -3.55
CA ASN A 202 -9.33 26.58 -3.62
C ASN A 202 -8.71 26.73 -5.02
N VAL A 203 -9.10 27.79 -5.74
CA VAL A 203 -8.68 28.03 -7.14
C VAL A 203 -7.18 28.26 -7.26
N GLN A 204 -6.57 29.06 -6.38
CA GLN A 204 -5.13 29.33 -6.42
C GLN A 204 -4.33 28.04 -6.22
N LEU A 205 -4.77 27.20 -5.29
CA LEU A 205 -4.19 25.90 -5.05
C LEU A 205 -4.36 24.95 -6.25
N LYS A 206 -5.53 24.93 -6.91
CA LYS A 206 -5.72 24.12 -8.13
C LYS A 206 -4.76 24.55 -9.24
N THR A 207 -4.69 25.85 -9.52
CA THR A 207 -3.79 26.40 -10.55
C THR A 207 -2.34 26.05 -10.27
N PHE A 208 -1.91 26.19 -9.01
CA PHE A 208 -0.57 25.79 -8.59
C PHE A 208 -0.32 24.29 -8.82
N LEU A 209 -1.22 23.43 -8.34
CA LEU A 209 -1.07 21.97 -8.41
C LEU A 209 -1.04 21.46 -9.85
N GLU A 210 -1.87 22.01 -10.72
CA GLU A 210 -1.91 21.67 -12.14
C GLU A 210 -0.61 22.08 -12.84
N SER A 211 -0.14 23.31 -12.60
CA SER A 211 1.13 23.79 -13.16
C SER A 211 2.31 22.95 -12.66
N ALA A 212 2.40 22.69 -11.36
CA ALA A 212 3.44 21.86 -10.76
C ALA A 212 3.40 20.42 -11.30
N TYR A 213 2.22 19.83 -11.44
CA TYR A 213 2.08 18.49 -12.00
C TYR A 213 2.59 18.43 -13.45
N ASN A 214 2.14 19.37 -14.29
CA ASN A 214 2.49 19.40 -15.71
C ASN A 214 3.99 19.68 -15.94
N ASN A 215 4.58 20.54 -15.12
CA ASN A 215 6.01 20.85 -15.19
C ASN A 215 6.90 19.71 -14.65
N LEU A 216 6.40 18.94 -13.68
CA LEU A 216 7.15 17.81 -13.12
C LEU A 216 7.09 16.55 -14.00
N LYS A 217 5.97 16.36 -14.72
CA LYS A 217 5.75 15.20 -15.61
C LYS A 217 6.91 14.91 -16.57
N PRO A 218 7.43 15.86 -17.38
CA PRO A 218 8.54 15.58 -18.28
C PRO A 218 9.80 15.18 -17.52
N THR A 219 10.10 15.83 -16.39
CA THR A 219 11.25 15.48 -15.55
C THR A 219 11.15 14.05 -15.02
N GLN A 220 9.97 13.64 -14.54
CA GLN A 220 9.74 12.26 -14.09
C GLN A 220 9.94 11.26 -15.23
N ALA A 221 9.48 11.57 -16.44
CA ALA A 221 9.68 10.72 -17.60
C ALA A 221 11.16 10.61 -17.99
N SER A 222 11.93 11.71 -17.89
CA SER A 222 13.38 11.67 -18.12
C SER A 222 14.12 10.76 -17.14
N PHE A 223 13.72 10.73 -15.87
CA PHE A 223 14.27 9.77 -14.90
C PHE A 223 13.86 8.32 -15.21
N ALA A 224 12.61 8.11 -15.67
CA ALA A 224 12.11 6.79 -16.01
C ALA A 224 12.82 6.19 -17.24
N ASN A 225 13.16 7.05 -18.20
CA ASN A 225 13.81 6.67 -19.45
C ASN A 225 15.35 6.67 -19.34
N PHE A 226 15.91 7.07 -18.19
CA PHE A 226 17.35 7.06 -18.01
C PHE A 226 17.90 5.64 -18.13
N THR A 227 18.88 5.48 -19.00
CA THR A 227 19.64 4.25 -19.16
C THR A 227 21.11 4.56 -18.82
N PRO A 228 21.72 3.87 -17.83
CA PRO A 228 23.14 4.04 -17.56
C PRO A 228 23.94 3.69 -18.81
N SER A 229 24.89 4.54 -19.18
CA SER A 229 25.89 4.20 -20.20
C SER A 229 26.81 3.11 -19.62
N ASP A 230 26.95 2.00 -20.34
CA ASP A 230 27.87 0.90 -20.00
C ASP A 230 29.35 1.35 -20.12
#